data_AF-A0A2H5WA34-F1
#
_entry.id   AF-A0A2H5WA34-F1
#
_cell.length_a   1.000
_cell.length_b   1.000
_cell.length_c   1.000
_cell.angle_alpha   90.00
_cell.angle_beta   90.00
_cell.angle_gamma   90.00
#
_symmetry.space_group_name_H-M   'P 1'
#
loop_
_entity.id
_entity.type
_entity.pdbx_description
1 polymer ?
#
loop_
_entity_poly.entity_id
_entity_poly.type
_entity_poly.pdbx_seq_one_letter_code
_entity_poly.pdbx_strand_id
1 'polypeptide(L)'
;MKWVRLAWITWVLNGAVAWGEACFTVSGEVTYWASTLLNQWKGVNRSLYGELRPVAPETFQGWACVSMSDWDSGNATRDKHGRIMFEVEKYPEACYAIREARLKGTVGVVSGTMDIHGVRRPLSIEGRVESRGSDFRLKARFPTRISDWGMTPPRLMAVMNVRDEVQVEIDATLRPSPCGQVRHRPPSPGSMEAQKAAVFEAYCSFCHMPQGQGQGYYPPVTHVATFLRHPEGRAYLARVVMYGLFGPIEVSSKKYEGFFMPAFGELMDDSMLARVLNELLFALSRASPPGASPYTAEEVRRYRTPPATPADMWHFRQRIVRELSQTSP
;
A
#
# COMPACT_ATOMS: atom_id res chain seq x y z
N MET A 1 -22.90 -21.09 -36.63
CA MET A 1 -23.31 -21.32 -35.23
C MET A 1 -23.26 -22.80 -34.77
N LYS A 2 -22.41 -23.67 -35.35
CA LYS A 2 -22.23 -25.08 -34.89
C LYS A 2 -20.77 -25.53 -34.72
N TRP A 3 -19.79 -24.72 -35.13
CA TRP A 3 -18.37 -25.13 -35.15
C TRP A 3 -17.59 -24.83 -33.85
N VAL A 4 -18.05 -23.88 -33.02
CA VAL A 4 -17.40 -23.56 -31.72
C VAL A 4 -17.62 -24.67 -30.68
N ARG A 5 -18.66 -25.51 -30.83
CA ARG A 5 -18.90 -26.66 -29.94
C ARG A 5 -18.01 -27.87 -30.26
N LEU A 6 -17.46 -27.99 -31.47
CA LEU A 6 -16.75 -29.21 -31.88
C LEU A 6 -15.30 -29.30 -31.35
N ALA A 7 -14.65 -28.19 -31.04
CA ALA A 7 -13.33 -28.21 -30.41
C ALA A 7 -13.36 -28.64 -28.93
N TRP A 8 -14.55 -28.65 -28.31
CA TRP A 8 -14.75 -29.05 -26.91
C TRP A 8 -15.25 -30.50 -26.74
N ILE A 9 -15.77 -31.14 -27.80
CA ILE A 9 -16.49 -32.43 -27.71
C ILE A 9 -15.65 -33.65 -28.12
N THR A 10 -14.51 -33.48 -28.79
CA THR A 10 -13.62 -34.61 -29.13
C THR A 10 -12.73 -35.10 -27.97
N TRP A 11 -13.23 -35.00 -26.73
CA TRP A 11 -12.57 -35.53 -25.52
C TRP A 11 -13.56 -36.25 -24.57
N VAL A 12 -14.64 -36.84 -25.09
CA VAL A 12 -15.71 -37.45 -24.26
C VAL A 12 -15.84 -38.98 -24.43
N LEU A 13 -14.99 -39.66 -25.19
CA LEU A 13 -15.18 -41.09 -25.49
C LEU A 13 -14.23 -42.10 -24.83
N ASN A 14 -13.51 -41.73 -23.77
CA ASN A 14 -12.94 -42.71 -22.84
C ASN A 14 -12.89 -42.10 -21.44
N GLY A 15 -13.63 -42.69 -20.50
CA GLY A 15 -13.94 -42.13 -19.19
C GLY A 15 -12.72 -41.85 -18.33
N ALA A 16 -12.23 -40.61 -18.40
CA ALA A 16 -11.47 -39.86 -17.40
C ALA A 16 -11.12 -38.50 -18.01
N VAL A 17 -12.11 -37.60 -18.12
CA VAL A 17 -11.84 -36.22 -18.57
C VAL A 17 -11.13 -35.51 -17.41
N ALA A 18 -9.80 -35.48 -17.47
CA ALA A 18 -9.00 -34.53 -16.73
C ALA A 18 -9.49 -33.12 -17.12
N TRP A 19 -10.26 -32.49 -16.24
CA TRP A 19 -10.66 -31.09 -16.39
C TRP A 19 -9.36 -30.28 -16.40
N GLY A 20 -8.96 -29.83 -17.59
CA GLY A 20 -7.59 -29.39 -17.87
C GLY A 20 -7.06 -28.35 -16.89
N GLU A 21 -5.89 -28.63 -16.33
CA GLU A 21 -5.12 -27.85 -15.35
C GLU A 21 -4.59 -26.50 -15.89
N ALA A 22 -5.17 -25.98 -16.97
CA ALA A 22 -4.74 -24.73 -17.59
C ALA A 22 -5.47 -23.56 -16.93
N CYS A 23 -4.71 -22.76 -16.17
CA CYS A 23 -5.12 -21.44 -15.71
C CYS A 23 -5.04 -20.43 -16.88
N PHE A 24 -5.47 -19.21 -16.61
CA PHE A 24 -5.31 -18.08 -17.52
C PHE A 24 -4.52 -16.98 -16.85
N THR A 25 -3.47 -16.51 -17.50
CA THR A 25 -2.88 -15.22 -17.15
C THR A 25 -3.80 -14.10 -17.62
N VAL A 26 -3.97 -13.09 -16.78
CA VAL A 26 -4.67 -11.85 -17.11
C VAL A 26 -3.61 -10.80 -17.42
N SER A 27 -3.76 -10.09 -18.52
CA SER A 27 -2.91 -8.93 -18.85
C SER A 27 -3.71 -7.88 -19.63
N GLY A 28 -3.34 -6.61 -19.60
CA GLY A 28 -4.00 -5.61 -20.45
C GLY A 28 -3.93 -4.20 -19.90
N GLU A 29 -5.00 -3.44 -20.12
CA GLU A 29 -5.09 -2.07 -19.65
C GLU A 29 -6.44 -1.75 -19.00
N VAL A 30 -6.39 -0.78 -18.09
CA VAL A 30 -7.54 -0.17 -17.45
C VAL A 30 -7.53 1.31 -17.78
N THR A 31 -8.68 1.84 -18.18
CA THR A 31 -8.88 3.26 -18.45
C THR A 31 -9.94 3.82 -17.54
N TYR A 32 -9.67 4.94 -16.87
CA TYR A 32 -10.74 5.73 -16.24
C TYR A 32 -11.07 6.93 -17.11
N TRP A 33 -12.32 7.37 -17.05
CA TRP A 33 -12.82 8.60 -17.65
C TRP A 33 -13.36 9.51 -16.55
N ALA A 34 -12.75 10.67 -16.41
CA ALA A 34 -13.13 11.68 -15.44
C ALA A 34 -13.52 12.98 -16.17
N SER A 35 -14.41 13.74 -15.55
CA SER A 35 -14.96 14.95 -16.18
C SER A 35 -15.19 16.06 -15.15
N THR A 36 -15.15 17.29 -15.65
CA THR A 36 -15.71 18.47 -15.00
C THR A 36 -16.95 18.92 -15.78
N LEU A 37 -17.48 20.12 -15.48
CA LEU A 37 -18.55 20.72 -16.27
C LEU A 37 -18.11 21.03 -17.72
N LEU A 38 -16.84 21.40 -17.93
CA LEU A 38 -16.35 21.94 -19.20
C LEU A 38 -15.59 20.90 -20.03
N ASN A 39 -14.83 20.00 -19.39
CA ASN A 39 -13.91 19.10 -20.06
C ASN A 39 -14.03 17.65 -19.54
N GLN A 40 -13.61 16.71 -20.37
CA GLN A 40 -13.40 15.31 -20.01
C GLN A 40 -11.95 14.91 -20.33
N TRP A 41 -11.39 14.02 -19.52
CA TRP A 41 -10.11 13.37 -19.83
C TRP A 41 -10.17 11.90 -19.44
N LYS A 42 -9.12 11.18 -19.85
CA LYS A 42 -8.90 9.80 -19.46
C LYS A 42 -7.54 9.64 -18.80
N GLY A 43 -7.42 8.63 -17.95
CA GLY A 43 -6.14 8.08 -17.53
C GLY A 43 -6.08 6.60 -17.87
N VAL A 44 -4.94 6.14 -18.36
CA VAL A 44 -4.70 4.78 -18.80
C VAL A 44 -3.66 4.15 -17.89
N ASN A 45 -3.88 2.89 -17.52
CA ASN A 45 -2.94 2.07 -16.77
C ASN A 45 -2.72 0.75 -17.51
N ARG A 46 -1.50 0.49 -17.95
CA ARG A 46 -1.13 -0.68 -18.77
C ARG A 46 -0.47 -1.81 -17.98
N SER A 47 -0.53 -1.73 -16.65
CA SER A 47 0.10 -2.69 -15.75
C SER A 47 -0.83 -3.82 -15.31
N LEU A 48 -2.02 -3.96 -15.90
CA LEU A 48 -2.98 -4.98 -15.50
C LEU A 48 -2.33 -6.36 -15.60
N TYR A 49 -2.35 -7.10 -14.49
CA TYR A 49 -1.81 -8.45 -14.40
C TYR A 49 -2.64 -9.29 -13.43
N GLY A 50 -2.68 -10.60 -13.62
CA GLY A 50 -3.48 -11.47 -12.77
C GLY A 50 -3.49 -12.92 -13.20
N GLU A 51 -4.27 -13.73 -12.48
CA GLU A 51 -4.47 -15.14 -12.80
C GLU A 51 -5.92 -15.55 -12.54
N LEU A 52 -6.47 -16.36 -13.43
CA LEU A 52 -7.75 -17.04 -13.28
C LEU A 52 -7.56 -18.55 -13.33
N ARG A 53 -8.14 -19.26 -12.37
CA ARG A 53 -8.17 -20.72 -12.29
C ARG A 53 -9.58 -21.24 -12.52
N PRO A 54 -9.77 -22.30 -13.31
CA PRO A 54 -11.06 -22.97 -13.40
C PRO A 54 -11.40 -23.65 -12.06
N VAL A 55 -12.66 -23.53 -11.63
CA VAL A 55 -13.18 -24.25 -10.45
C VAL A 55 -14.40 -25.11 -10.76
N ALA A 56 -15.09 -24.83 -11.86
CA ALA A 56 -16.17 -25.63 -12.40
C ALA A 56 -16.31 -25.32 -13.92
N PRO A 57 -17.14 -26.03 -14.69
CA PRO A 57 -17.42 -25.67 -16.08
C PRO A 57 -17.84 -24.20 -16.19
N GLU A 58 -17.19 -23.46 -17.09
CA GLU A 58 -17.46 -22.03 -17.34
C GLU A 58 -17.36 -21.12 -16.09
N THR A 59 -16.75 -21.61 -15.00
CA THR A 59 -16.65 -20.92 -13.71
C THR A 59 -15.21 -20.87 -13.23
N PHE A 60 -14.76 -19.67 -12.86
CA PHE A 60 -13.38 -19.39 -12.52
C PHE A 60 -13.27 -18.60 -11.21
N GLN A 61 -12.09 -18.66 -10.60
CA GLN A 61 -11.68 -17.81 -9.47
C GLN A 61 -10.31 -17.23 -9.75
N GLY A 62 -9.90 -16.20 -9.00
CA GLY A 62 -8.55 -15.68 -9.15
C GLY A 62 -8.40 -14.27 -8.64
N TRP A 63 -7.54 -13.51 -9.29
CA TRP A 63 -7.26 -12.14 -8.92
C TRP A 63 -6.70 -11.36 -10.11
N ALA A 64 -6.84 -10.04 -10.06
CA ALA A 64 -6.19 -9.13 -11.00
C ALA A 64 -5.82 -7.83 -10.29
N CYS A 65 -4.65 -7.27 -10.59
CA CYS A 65 -4.14 -6.05 -9.98
C CYS A 65 -3.63 -5.07 -11.04
N VAL A 66 -3.54 -3.80 -10.66
CA VAL A 66 -2.82 -2.75 -11.39
C VAL A 66 -1.87 -2.04 -10.42
N SER A 67 -0.71 -1.62 -10.92
CA SER A 67 0.21 -0.71 -10.24
C SER A 67 -0.37 0.70 -10.23
N MET A 68 -0.56 1.29 -9.06
CA MET A 68 -1.17 2.61 -8.92
C MET A 68 -0.23 3.75 -9.34
N SER A 69 1.08 3.50 -9.48
CA SER A 69 2.04 4.49 -10.01
C SER A 69 1.91 4.71 -11.51
N ASP A 70 1.31 3.76 -12.23
CA ASP A 70 1.36 3.63 -13.69
C ASP A 70 0.17 4.30 -14.39
N TRP A 71 -0.66 5.04 -13.63
CA TRP A 71 -1.69 5.89 -14.20
C TRP A 71 -1.04 7.03 -15.00
N ASP A 72 -1.40 7.08 -16.28
CA ASP A 72 -0.98 8.11 -17.23
C ASP A 72 -2.21 8.79 -17.85
N SER A 73 -2.41 10.05 -17.53
CA SER A 73 -3.48 10.88 -18.09
C SER A 73 -3.02 11.79 -19.23
N GLY A 74 -1.76 11.67 -19.66
CA GLY A 74 -1.11 12.59 -20.59
C GLY A 74 -0.78 13.96 -19.97
N ASN A 75 -0.84 14.09 -18.63
CA ASN A 75 -0.52 15.33 -17.92
C ASN A 75 0.25 15.02 -16.62
N ALA A 76 1.56 15.27 -16.62
CA ALA A 76 2.47 14.92 -15.53
C ALA A 76 2.05 15.49 -14.16
N THR A 77 1.54 16.73 -14.12
CA THR A 77 1.06 17.35 -12.86
C THR A 77 -0.16 16.64 -12.32
N ARG A 78 -1.13 16.31 -13.18
CA ARG A 78 -2.32 15.55 -12.80
C ARG A 78 -1.96 14.15 -12.34
N ASP A 79 -1.00 13.51 -13.00
CA ASP A 79 -0.54 12.17 -12.62
C ASP A 79 0.17 12.21 -11.26
N LYS A 80 0.99 13.24 -10.99
CA LYS A 80 1.58 13.46 -9.66
C LYS A 80 0.51 13.66 -8.58
N HIS A 81 -0.50 14.49 -8.82
CA HIS A 81 -1.59 14.68 -7.87
C HIS A 81 -2.45 13.43 -7.70
N GLY A 82 -2.67 12.65 -8.76
CA GLY A 82 -3.32 11.36 -8.70
C GLY A 82 -2.59 10.41 -7.75
N ARG A 83 -1.26 10.32 -7.87
CA ARG A 83 -0.42 9.51 -6.96
C ARG A 83 -0.59 9.91 -5.49
N ILE A 84 -0.69 11.21 -5.21
CA ILE A 84 -0.95 11.72 -3.85
C ILE A 84 -2.35 11.34 -3.38
N MET A 85 -3.38 11.54 -4.22
CA MET A 85 -4.78 11.24 -3.88
C MET A 85 -5.00 9.75 -3.61
N PHE A 86 -4.36 8.87 -4.39
CA PHE A 86 -4.40 7.43 -4.21
C PHE A 86 -3.46 6.94 -3.10
N GLU A 87 -2.73 7.84 -2.42
CA GLU A 87 -1.69 7.50 -1.45
C GLU A 87 -0.81 6.32 -1.92
N VAL A 88 -0.32 6.38 -3.17
CA VAL A 88 0.27 5.19 -3.85
C VAL A 88 1.47 4.58 -3.13
N GLU A 89 2.13 5.35 -2.27
CA GLU A 89 3.20 4.82 -1.41
C GLU A 89 2.65 3.86 -0.34
N LYS A 90 1.44 4.13 0.17
CA LYS A 90 0.71 3.31 1.14
C LYS A 90 -0.09 2.20 0.46
N TYR A 91 -0.66 2.50 -0.71
CA TYR A 91 -1.47 1.58 -1.51
C TYR A 91 -0.92 1.49 -2.95
N PRO A 92 0.20 0.76 -3.14
CA PRO A 92 0.90 0.70 -4.42
C PRO A 92 0.13 -0.04 -5.51
N GLU A 93 -0.85 -0.85 -5.11
CA GLU A 93 -1.66 -1.64 -6.03
C GLU A 93 -3.14 -1.51 -5.71
N ALA A 94 -3.96 -1.57 -6.75
CA ALA A 94 -5.38 -1.83 -6.63
C ALA A 94 -5.63 -3.24 -7.13
N CYS A 95 -6.23 -4.08 -6.29
CA CYS A 95 -6.39 -5.51 -6.55
C CYS A 95 -7.85 -5.94 -6.43
N TYR A 96 -8.27 -6.79 -7.34
CA TYR A 96 -9.58 -7.41 -7.36
C TYR A 96 -9.45 -8.89 -7.03
N ALA A 97 -9.94 -9.29 -5.86
CA ALA A 97 -10.04 -10.70 -5.47
C ALA A 97 -11.31 -11.30 -6.08
N ILE A 98 -11.14 -12.10 -7.13
CA ILE A 98 -12.24 -12.69 -7.90
C ILE A 98 -12.70 -13.96 -7.19
N ARG A 99 -13.82 -13.83 -6.49
CA ARG A 99 -14.48 -14.96 -5.81
C ARG A 99 -15.17 -15.88 -6.81
N GLU A 100 -15.71 -15.31 -7.87
CA GLU A 100 -16.40 -16.06 -8.91
C GLU A 100 -16.45 -15.27 -10.21
N ALA A 101 -16.05 -15.89 -11.31
CA ALA A 101 -16.27 -15.41 -12.67
C ALA A 101 -17.04 -16.49 -13.44
N ARG A 102 -18.21 -16.14 -13.96
CA ARG A 102 -19.05 -17.05 -14.76
C ARG A 102 -19.11 -16.56 -16.20
N LEU A 103 -18.88 -17.47 -17.13
CA LEU A 103 -19.05 -17.21 -18.56
C LEU A 103 -20.40 -17.80 -19.01
N LYS A 104 -21.22 -17.00 -19.68
CA LYS A 104 -22.46 -17.45 -20.33
C LYS A 104 -22.49 -16.96 -21.77
N GLY A 105 -22.07 -17.82 -22.69
CA GLY A 105 -21.89 -17.44 -24.08
C GLY A 105 -20.75 -16.43 -24.23
N THR A 106 -21.05 -15.22 -24.70
CA THR A 106 -20.07 -14.13 -24.85
C THR A 106 -20.11 -13.12 -23.70
N VAL A 107 -20.96 -13.33 -22.69
CA VAL A 107 -21.09 -12.44 -21.53
C VAL A 107 -20.43 -13.10 -20.33
N GLY A 108 -19.51 -12.40 -19.68
CA GLY A 108 -18.87 -12.79 -18.44
C GLY A 108 -19.35 -11.90 -17.29
N VAL A 109 -19.74 -12.51 -16.16
CA VAL A 109 -20.01 -11.80 -14.91
C VAL A 109 -18.94 -12.18 -13.90
N VAL A 110 -18.22 -11.18 -13.39
CA VAL A 110 -17.11 -11.34 -12.45
C VAL A 110 -17.47 -10.66 -11.14
N SER A 111 -17.64 -11.45 -10.08
CA SER A 111 -17.97 -10.99 -8.74
C SER A 111 -16.82 -11.25 -7.77
N GLY A 112 -16.55 -10.28 -6.91
CA GLY A 112 -15.40 -10.35 -6.00
C GLY A 112 -15.33 -9.18 -5.05
N THR A 113 -14.16 -9.01 -4.43
CA THR A 113 -13.84 -7.90 -3.54
C THR A 113 -12.75 -7.05 -4.17
N MET A 114 -13.04 -5.78 -4.42
CA MET A 114 -12.09 -4.80 -4.93
C MET A 114 -11.44 -4.06 -3.75
N ASP A 115 -10.12 -3.90 -3.80
CA ASP A 115 -9.31 -3.12 -2.86
C ASP A 115 -8.68 -1.94 -3.61
N ILE A 116 -9.07 -0.72 -3.25
CA ILE A 116 -8.50 0.53 -3.76
C ILE A 116 -8.30 1.43 -2.56
N HIS A 117 -7.10 2.00 -2.41
CA HIS A 117 -6.82 2.99 -1.36
C HIS A 117 -7.11 2.44 0.06
N GLY A 118 -6.88 1.14 0.27
CA GLY A 118 -7.14 0.44 1.54
C GLY A 118 -8.61 0.18 1.85
N VAL A 119 -9.52 0.62 0.98
CA VAL A 119 -10.96 0.38 1.11
C VAL A 119 -11.34 -0.85 0.32
N ARG A 120 -11.92 -1.85 1.01
CA ARG A 120 -12.37 -3.10 0.43
C ARG A 120 -13.88 -3.12 0.25
N ARG A 121 -14.36 -3.36 -0.97
CA ARG A 121 -15.79 -3.40 -1.26
C ARG A 121 -16.15 -4.53 -2.21
N PRO A 122 -17.34 -5.14 -2.05
CA PRO A 122 -17.87 -6.07 -3.05
C PRO A 122 -18.13 -5.31 -4.35
N LEU A 123 -17.75 -5.93 -5.47
CA LEU A 123 -17.98 -5.40 -6.81
C LEU A 123 -18.43 -6.55 -7.71
N SER A 124 -19.31 -6.25 -8.66
CA SER A 124 -19.69 -7.16 -9.74
C SER A 124 -19.56 -6.44 -11.05
N ILE A 125 -18.77 -7.01 -11.95
CA ILE A 125 -18.43 -6.44 -13.26
C ILE A 125 -19.00 -7.36 -14.33
N GLU A 126 -19.81 -6.81 -15.22
CA GLU A 126 -20.25 -7.50 -16.43
C GLU A 126 -19.38 -7.04 -17.61
N GLY A 127 -18.96 -8.00 -18.44
CA GLY A 127 -18.15 -7.74 -19.62
C GLY A 127 -18.44 -8.70 -20.76
N ARG A 128 -17.98 -8.34 -21.96
CA ARG A 128 -18.02 -9.19 -23.14
C ARG A 128 -16.69 -9.91 -23.31
N VAL A 129 -16.76 -11.21 -23.54
CA VAL A 129 -15.62 -12.07 -23.82
C VAL A 129 -15.67 -12.51 -25.28
N GLU A 130 -14.57 -12.28 -25.99
CA GLU A 130 -14.36 -12.67 -27.39
C GLU A 130 -13.19 -13.64 -27.48
N SER A 131 -13.37 -14.78 -28.15
CA SER A 131 -12.26 -15.70 -28.44
C SER A 131 -11.39 -15.13 -29.57
N ARG A 132 -10.07 -15.24 -29.41
CA ARG A 132 -9.03 -14.88 -30.36
C ARG A 132 -8.01 -16.02 -30.47
N GLY A 133 -8.38 -17.09 -31.17
CA GLY A 133 -7.57 -18.31 -31.23
C GLY A 133 -7.53 -19.00 -29.86
N SER A 134 -6.34 -19.16 -29.29
CA SER A 134 -6.14 -19.68 -27.93
C SER A 134 -6.43 -18.67 -26.83
N ASP A 135 -6.38 -17.37 -27.16
CA ASP A 135 -6.52 -16.29 -26.20
C ASP A 135 -7.99 -15.82 -26.14
N PHE A 136 -8.36 -15.15 -25.07
CA PHE A 136 -9.65 -14.49 -24.94
C PHE A 136 -9.45 -13.01 -24.64
N ARG A 137 -10.28 -12.15 -25.24
CA ARG A 137 -10.31 -10.72 -24.93
C ARG A 137 -11.56 -10.41 -24.12
N LEU A 138 -11.38 -9.89 -22.92
CA LEU A 138 -12.43 -9.40 -22.04
C LEU A 138 -12.51 -7.88 -22.14
N LYS A 139 -13.69 -7.36 -22.46
CA LYS A 139 -13.99 -5.93 -22.39
C LYS A 139 -15.11 -5.68 -21.39
N ALA A 140 -14.88 -4.79 -20.44
CA ALA A 140 -15.90 -4.41 -19.46
C ALA A 140 -15.94 -2.89 -19.29
N ARG A 141 -17.10 -2.37 -18.92
CA ARG A 141 -17.29 -0.96 -18.60
C ARG A 141 -18.26 -0.84 -17.44
N PHE A 142 -17.89 -0.09 -16.41
CA PHE A 142 -18.73 0.11 -15.23
C PHE A 142 -18.42 1.45 -14.55
N PRO A 143 -19.43 2.08 -13.91
CA PRO A 143 -19.22 3.28 -13.11
C PRO A 143 -18.71 2.93 -11.72
N THR A 144 -17.95 3.85 -11.13
CA THR A 144 -17.64 3.87 -9.69
C THR A 144 -17.53 5.31 -9.19
N ARG A 145 -17.57 5.54 -7.88
CA ARG A 145 -17.38 6.87 -7.30
C ARG A 145 -16.01 6.97 -6.66
N ILE A 146 -15.37 8.14 -6.73
CA ILE A 146 -14.09 8.39 -6.04
C ILE A 146 -14.29 8.29 -4.53
N SER A 147 -15.39 8.85 -4.03
CA SER A 147 -15.80 8.83 -2.62
C SER A 147 -16.04 7.42 -2.06
N ASP A 148 -16.41 6.46 -2.91
CA ASP A 148 -16.63 5.07 -2.51
C ASP A 148 -15.36 4.40 -1.97
N TRP A 149 -14.18 4.95 -2.29
CA TRP A 149 -12.85 4.44 -1.94
C TRP A 149 -12.14 5.32 -0.91
N GLY A 150 -12.88 6.15 -0.18
CA GLY A 150 -12.33 7.00 0.88
C GLY A 150 -11.48 8.17 0.37
N MET A 151 -11.54 8.46 -0.94
CA MET A 151 -10.87 9.61 -1.54
C MET A 151 -11.84 10.76 -1.74
N THR A 152 -11.32 11.99 -1.78
CA THR A 152 -12.12 13.19 -2.08
C THR A 152 -11.95 13.57 -3.55
N PRO A 153 -13.04 13.77 -4.31
CA PRO A 153 -12.95 14.26 -5.69
C PRO A 153 -12.13 15.56 -5.77
N PRO A 154 -11.14 15.65 -6.67
CA PRO A 154 -10.29 16.82 -6.76
C PRO A 154 -11.06 18.04 -7.28
N ARG A 155 -10.52 19.23 -6.99
CA ARG A 155 -11.03 20.50 -7.52
C ARG A 155 -9.96 21.16 -8.38
N LEU A 156 -10.34 21.65 -9.55
CA LEU A 156 -9.47 22.47 -10.40
C LEU A 156 -9.63 23.95 -10.04
N MET A 157 -8.53 24.63 -9.73
CA MET A 157 -8.49 26.06 -9.34
C MET A 157 -9.52 26.44 -8.27
N ALA A 158 -9.81 25.52 -7.33
CA ALA A 158 -10.79 25.66 -6.24
C ALA A 158 -12.27 25.93 -6.62
N VAL A 159 -12.58 26.23 -7.88
CA VAL A 159 -13.93 26.59 -8.35
C VAL A 159 -14.61 25.50 -9.17
N MET A 160 -13.85 24.58 -9.78
CA MET A 160 -14.40 23.58 -10.68
C MET A 160 -14.22 22.16 -10.12
N ASN A 161 -15.33 21.51 -9.79
CA ASN A 161 -15.32 20.17 -9.22
C ASN A 161 -15.17 19.10 -10.30
N VAL A 162 -14.30 18.13 -10.04
CA VAL A 162 -14.32 16.86 -10.77
C VAL A 162 -15.54 16.07 -10.29
N ARG A 163 -16.28 15.47 -11.23
CA ARG A 163 -17.42 14.63 -10.89
C ARG A 163 -16.93 13.44 -10.06
N ASP A 164 -17.67 13.14 -8.99
CA ASP A 164 -17.36 12.02 -8.11
C ASP A 164 -17.49 10.67 -8.85
N GLU A 165 -18.48 10.55 -9.72
CA GLU A 165 -18.64 9.38 -10.57
C GLU A 165 -17.64 9.39 -11.74
N VAL A 166 -16.90 8.29 -11.87
CA VAL A 166 -15.95 8.03 -12.95
C VAL A 166 -16.36 6.75 -13.67
N GLN A 167 -16.16 6.71 -14.99
CA GLN A 167 -16.38 5.50 -15.77
C GLN A 167 -15.06 4.75 -15.93
N VAL A 168 -15.07 3.45 -15.64
CA VAL A 168 -13.92 2.57 -15.78
C VAL A 168 -14.15 1.61 -16.94
N GLU A 169 -13.13 1.46 -17.78
CA GLU A 169 -13.08 0.53 -18.89
C GLU A 169 -11.90 -0.42 -18.70
N ILE A 170 -12.15 -1.71 -18.89
CA ILE A 170 -11.13 -2.76 -18.83
C ILE A 170 -11.03 -3.39 -20.22
N ASP A 171 -9.80 -3.52 -20.71
CA ASP A 171 -9.47 -4.28 -21.91
C ASP A 171 -8.37 -5.29 -21.56
N ALA A 172 -8.78 -6.52 -21.27
CA ALA A 172 -7.91 -7.57 -20.79
C ALA A 172 -7.79 -8.70 -21.82
N THR A 173 -6.61 -9.29 -21.90
CA THR A 173 -6.30 -10.52 -22.62
C THR A 173 -6.07 -11.63 -21.60
N LEU A 174 -6.83 -12.71 -21.75
CA LEU A 174 -6.70 -13.95 -20.99
C LEU A 174 -5.93 -14.94 -21.86
N ARG A 175 -4.74 -15.34 -21.42
CA ARG A 175 -3.91 -16.34 -22.13
C ARG A 175 -3.81 -17.63 -21.34
N PRO A 176 -4.09 -18.80 -21.95
CA PRO A 176 -3.86 -20.08 -21.30
C PRO A 176 -2.42 -20.20 -20.79
N SER A 177 -2.26 -20.67 -19.56
CA SER A 177 -0.96 -20.88 -18.93
C SER A 177 -1.04 -21.99 -17.87
N PRO A 178 0.11 -22.61 -17.52
CA PRO A 178 0.17 -23.38 -16.28
C PRO A 178 -0.24 -22.51 -15.08
N CYS A 179 -0.90 -23.11 -14.10
CA CYS A 179 -1.28 -22.41 -12.86
C CYS A 179 -0.05 -22.00 -12.05
N GLY A 180 -0.16 -20.88 -11.33
CA GLY A 180 0.90 -20.36 -10.45
C GLY A 180 2.10 -19.74 -11.20
N GLN A 181 1.99 -19.50 -12.51
CA GLN A 181 2.99 -18.78 -13.29
C GLN A 181 2.99 -17.28 -12.96
N VAL A 182 1.84 -16.72 -12.59
CA VAL A 182 1.76 -15.32 -12.19
C VAL A 182 1.90 -15.27 -10.68
N ARG A 183 3.07 -14.83 -10.22
CA ARG A 183 3.29 -14.59 -8.80
C ARG A 183 2.48 -13.38 -8.37
N HIS A 184 1.26 -13.60 -7.87
CA HIS A 184 0.66 -12.64 -6.94
C HIS A 184 1.57 -12.59 -5.72
N ARG A 185 2.15 -11.43 -5.43
CA ARG A 185 2.53 -11.15 -4.06
C ARG A 185 1.29 -10.51 -3.45
N PRO A 186 0.40 -11.24 -2.74
CA PRO A 186 -0.55 -10.56 -1.86
C PRO A 186 0.28 -9.60 -1.00
N PRO A 187 -0.17 -8.37 -0.72
CA PRO A 187 0.62 -7.43 0.06
C PRO A 187 1.07 -8.13 1.34
N SER A 188 2.35 -8.53 1.35
CA SER A 188 2.91 -9.31 2.43
C SER A 188 3.53 -8.33 3.42
N PRO A 189 3.62 -8.68 4.71
CA PRO A 189 4.25 -7.85 5.74
C PRO A 189 5.67 -7.36 5.38
N GLY A 190 6.30 -7.95 4.36
CA GLY A 190 7.59 -7.53 3.79
C GLY A 190 7.56 -6.29 2.89
N SER A 191 6.43 -5.57 2.75
CA SER A 191 6.44 -4.19 2.26
C SER A 191 7.01 -3.20 3.28
N MET A 192 7.22 -3.64 4.53
CA MET A 192 7.88 -2.84 5.55
C MET A 192 9.30 -2.43 5.15
N GLU A 193 10.14 -3.23 4.48
CA GLU A 193 11.55 -2.84 4.24
C GLU A 193 11.73 -1.63 3.30
N ALA A 194 10.90 -1.51 2.25
CA ALA A 194 10.90 -0.34 1.36
C ALA A 194 10.15 0.86 1.98
N GLN A 195 9.22 0.58 2.92
CA GLN A 195 8.48 1.59 3.68
C GLN A 195 9.27 2.11 4.91
N LYS A 196 10.21 1.31 5.44
CA LYS A 196 11.26 1.63 6.44
C LYS A 196 12.44 2.39 5.79
N ALA A 197 12.20 3.14 4.73
CA ALA A 197 13.22 4.02 4.18
C ALA A 197 12.56 5.33 3.76
N ALA A 198 11.32 5.27 3.27
CA ALA A 198 10.60 6.43 2.76
C ALA A 198 10.24 7.47 3.84
N VAL A 199 9.80 7.08 5.05
CA VAL A 199 9.34 8.06 6.04
C VAL A 199 10.50 8.70 6.79
N PHE A 200 11.48 7.93 7.25
CA PHE A 200 12.67 8.52 7.87
C PHE A 200 13.46 9.37 6.85
N GLU A 201 13.61 8.92 5.60
CA GLU A 201 14.27 9.72 4.56
C GLU A 201 13.51 11.02 4.26
N ALA A 202 12.18 11.00 4.20
CA ALA A 202 11.41 12.20 3.88
C ALA A 202 11.38 13.24 5.03
N TYR A 203 11.40 12.79 6.29
CA TYR A 203 11.11 13.66 7.44
C TYR A 203 12.26 13.80 8.43
N CYS A 204 13.18 12.84 8.49
CA CYS A 204 14.18 12.76 9.56
C CYS A 204 15.62 12.84 9.04
N SER A 205 15.91 12.35 7.84
CA SER A 205 17.29 12.24 7.33
C SER A 205 17.96 13.58 7.06
N PHE A 206 17.18 14.65 6.85
CA PHE A 206 17.74 16.00 6.74
C PHE A 206 18.56 16.40 7.99
N CYS A 207 18.11 16.00 9.17
CA CYS A 207 18.80 16.28 10.44
C CYS A 207 19.63 15.07 10.91
N HIS A 208 19.05 13.87 10.88
CA HIS A 208 19.66 12.67 11.44
C HIS A 208 20.53 11.88 10.45
N MET A 209 20.64 12.36 9.22
CA MET A 209 21.32 11.70 8.09
C MET A 209 20.64 10.40 7.65
N PRO A 210 20.78 9.96 6.39
CA PRO A 210 20.04 8.80 5.86
C PRO A 210 20.26 7.48 6.62
N GLN A 211 21.40 7.31 7.30
CA GLN A 211 21.71 6.11 8.08
C GLN A 211 21.60 6.36 9.60
N GLY A 212 20.95 7.46 10.00
CA GLY A 212 20.74 7.82 11.41
C GLY A 212 22.01 8.25 12.15
N GLN A 213 23.12 8.50 11.46
CA GLN A 213 24.41 8.83 12.07
C GLN A 213 24.48 10.24 12.67
N GLY A 214 23.51 11.10 12.38
CA GLY A 214 23.51 12.51 12.79
C GLY A 214 24.62 13.32 12.11
N GLN A 215 24.56 14.64 12.24
CA GLN A 215 25.61 15.54 11.80
C GLN A 215 25.61 16.85 12.60
N GLY A 216 26.79 17.40 12.88
CA GLY A 216 26.92 18.69 13.58
C GLY A 216 26.18 18.72 14.92
N TYR A 217 25.11 19.54 14.97
CA TYR A 217 24.22 19.75 16.12
C TYR A 217 23.09 18.73 16.25
N TYR A 218 22.92 17.82 15.28
CA TYR A 218 21.88 16.79 15.30
C TYR A 218 22.45 15.46 15.80
N PRO A 219 21.85 14.85 16.84
CA PRO A 219 22.37 13.63 17.43
C PRO A 219 22.13 12.39 16.54
N PRO A 220 22.99 11.35 16.64
CA PRO A 220 22.71 10.07 16.00
C PRO A 220 21.50 9.38 16.64
N VAL A 221 20.76 8.60 15.86
CA VAL A 221 19.63 7.77 16.31
C VAL A 221 19.93 6.27 16.22
N THR A 222 21.14 5.88 15.83
CA THR A 222 21.56 4.47 15.70
C THR A 222 21.62 3.68 17.02
N HIS A 223 21.46 4.36 18.17
CA HIS A 223 21.54 3.74 19.50
C HIS A 223 20.18 3.61 20.19
N VAL A 224 19.09 4.09 19.58
CA VAL A 224 17.80 4.27 20.27
C VAL A 224 17.14 2.97 20.70
N ALA A 225 17.48 1.82 20.10
CA ALA A 225 16.97 0.54 20.56
C ALA A 225 17.43 0.17 21.99
N THR A 226 18.49 0.81 22.50
CA THR A 226 18.92 0.72 23.91
C THR A 226 17.78 1.04 24.89
N PHE A 227 16.89 1.98 24.53
CA PHE A 227 15.76 2.34 25.38
C PHE A 227 14.79 1.18 25.60
N LEU A 228 14.75 0.18 24.70
CA LEU A 228 13.89 -1.01 24.86
C LEU A 228 14.23 -1.88 26.07
N ARG A 229 15.39 -1.67 26.72
CA ARG A 229 15.70 -2.31 28.01
C ARG A 229 14.90 -1.76 29.18
N HIS A 230 14.30 -0.57 29.03
CA HIS A 230 13.44 0.03 30.04
C HIS A 230 11.96 -0.32 29.78
N PRO A 231 11.15 -0.63 30.79
CA PRO A 231 9.72 -0.92 30.62
C PRO A 231 8.96 0.21 29.89
N GLU A 232 9.30 1.46 30.17
CA GLU A 232 8.70 2.63 29.51
C GLU A 232 9.43 3.07 28.23
N GLY A 233 10.48 2.35 27.83
CA GLY A 233 11.32 2.73 26.69
C GLY A 233 10.57 2.86 25.38
N ARG A 234 9.57 1.98 25.17
CA ARG A 234 8.73 2.03 23.97
C ARG A 234 7.88 3.28 23.91
N ALA A 235 7.23 3.61 25.03
CA ALA A 235 6.45 4.83 25.17
C ALA A 235 7.33 6.07 24.96
N TYR A 236 8.53 6.09 25.52
CA TYR A 236 9.48 7.19 25.36
C TYR A 236 9.85 7.43 23.89
N LEU A 237 10.26 6.38 23.17
CA LEU A 237 10.63 6.52 21.75
C LEU A 237 9.49 7.06 20.90
N ALA A 238 8.28 6.52 21.07
CA ALA A 238 7.11 6.99 20.36
C ALA A 238 6.79 8.46 20.67
N ARG A 239 6.85 8.84 21.95
CA ARG A 239 6.49 10.19 22.40
C ARG A 239 7.52 11.24 22.01
N VAL A 240 8.81 10.91 21.92
CA VAL A 240 9.83 11.83 21.40
C VAL A 240 9.56 12.17 19.93
N VAL A 241 9.16 11.20 19.10
CA VAL A 241 8.79 11.49 17.69
C VAL A 241 7.51 12.33 17.63
N MET A 242 6.52 12.04 18.49
CA MET A 242 5.24 12.76 18.50
C MET A 242 5.38 14.21 18.96
N TYR A 243 6.08 14.44 20.07
CA TYR A 243 6.07 15.73 20.78
C TYR A 243 7.38 16.51 20.67
N GLY A 244 8.38 15.94 19.98
CA GLY A 244 9.69 16.54 19.87
C GLY A 244 10.52 16.42 21.15
N LEU A 245 11.70 17.02 21.13
CA LEU A 245 12.63 17.01 22.25
C LEU A 245 13.44 18.30 22.25
N PHE A 246 13.44 18.99 23.39
CA PHE A 246 14.20 20.24 23.57
C PHE A 246 14.85 20.27 24.95
N GLY A 247 16.15 20.55 24.97
CA GLY A 247 16.96 20.60 26.19
C GLY A 247 18.29 19.85 26.03
N PRO A 248 19.27 20.04 26.93
CA PRO A 248 20.60 19.47 26.77
C PRO A 248 20.57 17.94 26.89
N ILE A 249 21.16 17.24 25.92
CA ILE A 249 21.33 15.78 26.02
C ILE A 249 22.77 15.37 25.79
N GLU A 250 23.10 14.18 26.29
CA GLU A 250 24.33 13.49 25.98
C GLU A 250 24.01 12.20 25.21
N VAL A 251 24.77 11.99 24.13
CA VAL A 251 24.68 10.80 23.29
C VAL A 251 26.11 10.41 22.90
N SER A 252 26.50 9.17 23.22
CA SER A 252 27.85 8.64 22.92
C SER A 252 28.98 9.57 23.37
N SER A 253 28.88 10.08 24.61
CA SER A 253 29.85 10.99 25.24
C SER A 253 29.99 12.37 24.56
N LYS A 254 29.13 12.69 23.60
CA LYS A 254 29.02 14.03 23.00
C LYS A 254 27.82 14.76 23.57
N LYS A 255 28.04 15.99 24.04
CA LYS A 255 26.99 16.89 24.51
C LYS A 255 26.36 17.63 23.34
N TYR A 256 25.03 17.73 23.38
CA TYR A 256 24.22 18.46 22.42
C TYR A 256 23.44 19.53 23.19
N GLU A 257 23.88 20.79 23.05
CA GLU A 257 23.29 21.95 23.70
C GLU A 257 22.54 22.79 22.66
N GLY A 258 21.29 23.18 22.96
CA GLY A 258 20.49 24.04 22.09
C GLY A 258 19.82 23.38 20.88
N PHE A 259 19.78 22.03 20.81
CA PHE A 259 19.05 21.35 19.73
C PHE A 259 17.54 21.32 19.97
N PHE A 260 16.77 21.37 18.88
CA PHE A 260 15.32 21.22 18.88
C PHE A 260 14.97 20.10 17.89
N MET A 261 14.44 19.00 18.40
CA MET A 261 13.76 18.01 17.58
C MET A 261 12.28 18.43 17.46
N PRO A 262 11.77 18.69 16.24
CA PRO A 262 10.38 19.08 16.05
C PRO A 262 9.42 17.94 16.40
N ALA A 263 8.18 18.33 16.72
CA ALA A 263 7.07 17.42 16.95
C ALA A 263 6.46 16.98 15.61
N PHE A 264 6.30 15.67 15.39
CA PHE A 264 5.69 15.11 14.18
C PHE A 264 4.29 14.52 14.42
N GLY A 265 3.79 14.53 15.66
CA GLY A 265 2.54 13.87 16.04
C GLY A 265 1.31 14.35 15.27
N GLU A 266 1.25 15.63 14.91
CA GLU A 266 0.15 16.21 14.11
C GLU A 266 0.33 15.99 12.59
N LEU A 267 1.57 15.77 12.14
CA LEU A 267 1.91 15.57 10.72
C LEU A 267 1.81 14.10 10.31
N MET A 268 1.89 13.18 11.26
CA MET A 268 1.93 11.74 11.02
C MET A 268 0.80 11.04 11.76
N ASP A 269 0.06 10.20 11.03
CA ASP A 269 -0.90 9.28 11.65
C ASP A 269 -0.20 8.17 12.46
N ASP A 270 -0.96 7.41 13.23
CA ASP A 270 -0.43 6.33 14.09
C ASP A 270 0.35 5.27 13.30
N SER A 271 -0.03 5.02 12.05
CA SER A 271 0.62 4.05 11.17
C SER A 271 1.97 4.59 10.69
N MET A 272 2.04 5.85 10.26
CA MET A 272 3.28 6.52 9.87
C MET A 272 4.27 6.59 11.04
N LEU A 273 3.80 6.94 12.23
CA LEU A 273 4.63 6.92 13.44
C LEU A 273 5.14 5.51 13.76
N ALA A 274 4.29 4.49 13.70
CA ALA A 274 4.71 3.10 13.89
C ALA A 274 5.79 2.68 12.88
N ARG A 275 5.67 3.11 11.61
CA ARG A 275 6.65 2.83 10.54
C ARG A 275 8.02 3.46 10.84
N VAL A 276 8.06 4.75 11.18
CA VAL A 276 9.33 5.43 11.56
C VAL A 276 9.96 4.77 12.77
N LEU A 277 9.17 4.45 13.80
CA LEU A 277 9.69 3.79 15.00
C LEU A 277 10.26 2.40 14.69
N ASN A 278 9.61 1.65 13.80
CA ASN A 278 10.12 0.36 13.36
C ASN A 278 11.39 0.48 12.51
N GLU A 279 11.50 1.50 11.67
CA GLU A 279 12.74 1.80 10.94
C GLU A 279 13.90 2.15 11.88
N LEU A 280 13.66 3.05 12.84
CA LEU A 280 14.61 3.42 13.89
C LEU A 280 15.14 2.19 14.64
N LEU A 281 14.23 1.26 15.00
CA LEU A 281 14.61 0.06 15.73
C LEU A 281 15.31 -0.99 14.87
N PHE A 282 14.71 -1.38 13.75
CA PHE A 282 15.12 -2.60 13.03
C PHE A 282 16.06 -2.34 11.86
N ALA A 283 16.10 -1.12 11.32
CA ALA A 283 16.97 -0.77 10.19
C ALA A 283 18.17 0.08 10.63
N LEU A 284 17.94 1.09 11.48
CA LEU A 284 18.97 2.07 11.83
C LEU A 284 19.71 1.74 13.12
N SER A 285 19.05 1.08 14.08
CA SER A 285 19.69 0.76 15.34
C SER A 285 20.49 -0.54 15.30
N ARG A 286 21.76 -0.46 15.71
CA ARG A 286 22.70 -1.60 15.70
C ARG A 286 22.49 -2.57 16.88
N ALA A 287 21.65 -2.21 17.85
CA ALA A 287 21.53 -2.91 19.14
C ALA A 287 20.09 -3.31 19.48
N SER A 288 19.24 -3.55 18.48
CA SER A 288 17.89 -4.05 18.74
C SER A 288 17.92 -5.42 19.41
N PRO A 289 17.26 -5.59 20.58
CA PRO A 289 17.21 -6.88 21.26
C PRO A 289 16.63 -7.97 20.34
N PRO A 290 17.23 -9.18 20.31
CA PRO A 290 16.63 -10.32 19.63
C PRO A 290 15.18 -10.54 20.12
N GLY A 291 14.23 -10.62 19.19
CA GLY A 291 12.81 -10.81 19.51
C GLY A 291 12.04 -9.52 19.85
N ALA A 292 12.63 -8.33 19.68
CA ALA A 292 11.88 -7.08 19.81
C ALA A 292 10.70 -7.05 18.83
N SER A 293 9.49 -6.82 19.36
CA SER A 293 8.26 -6.77 18.55
C SER A 293 8.11 -5.41 17.86
N PRO A 294 7.62 -5.36 16.61
CA PRO A 294 7.35 -4.10 15.94
C PRO A 294 6.24 -3.31 16.64
N TYR A 295 6.34 -1.98 16.61
CA TYR A 295 5.23 -1.09 16.95
C TYR A 295 4.06 -1.32 16.02
N THR A 296 2.85 -1.34 16.57
CA THR A 296 1.59 -1.28 15.83
C THR A 296 0.98 0.11 15.94
N ALA A 297 0.09 0.46 15.00
CA ALA A 297 -0.63 1.73 15.06
C ALA A 297 -1.50 1.83 16.34
N GLU A 298 -2.09 0.72 16.77
CA GLU A 298 -2.90 0.65 18.00
C GLU A 298 -2.07 0.85 19.26
N GLU A 299 -0.82 0.40 19.28
CA GLU A 299 0.10 0.69 20.38
C GLU A 299 0.47 2.17 20.39
N VAL A 300 0.90 2.69 19.24
CA VAL A 300 1.33 4.09 19.06
C VAL A 300 0.22 5.06 19.44
N ARG A 301 -1.03 4.77 19.07
CA ARG A 301 -2.19 5.58 19.45
C ARG A 301 -2.30 5.81 20.96
N ARG A 302 -1.99 4.80 21.77
CA ARG A 302 -2.07 4.89 23.24
C ARG A 302 -1.10 5.92 23.80
N TYR A 303 0.03 6.11 23.11
CA TYR A 303 1.05 7.07 23.53
C TYR A 303 0.73 8.52 23.17
N ARG A 304 -0.35 8.80 22.43
CA ARG A 304 -0.84 10.18 22.18
C ARG A 304 -1.47 10.84 23.42
N THR A 305 -1.73 10.07 24.47
CA THR A 305 -2.37 10.58 25.69
C THR A 305 -1.54 10.21 26.92
N PRO A 306 -1.29 11.15 27.85
CA PRO A 306 -1.62 12.57 27.75
C PRO A 306 -0.73 13.31 26.73
N PRO A 307 -1.17 14.45 26.18
CA PRO A 307 -0.30 15.34 25.42
C PRO A 307 0.94 15.75 26.22
N ALA A 308 2.04 16.05 25.52
CA ALA A 308 3.27 16.51 26.15
C ALA A 308 3.96 17.57 25.30
N THR A 309 4.90 18.28 25.92
CA THR A 309 5.76 19.26 25.28
C THR A 309 7.16 18.68 25.02
N PRO A 310 7.97 19.31 24.15
CA PRO A 310 9.38 18.95 24.00
C PRO A 310 10.19 18.95 25.31
N ALA A 311 9.82 19.82 26.27
CA ALA A 311 10.47 19.91 27.58
C ALA A 311 10.07 18.72 28.47
N ASP A 312 8.81 18.28 28.43
CA ASP A 312 8.37 17.07 29.13
C ASP A 312 9.12 15.84 28.64
N MET A 313 9.36 15.75 27.32
CA MET A 313 10.16 14.66 26.73
C MET A 313 11.61 14.69 27.18
N TRP A 314 12.17 15.87 27.43
CA TRP A 314 13.51 15.99 28.03
C TRP A 314 13.54 15.46 29.46
N HIS A 315 12.59 15.85 30.31
CA HIS A 315 12.48 15.29 31.66
C HIS A 315 12.28 13.77 31.65
N PHE A 316 11.45 13.27 30.73
CA PHE A 316 11.23 11.83 30.54
C PHE A 316 12.54 11.12 30.15
N ARG A 317 13.31 11.70 29.23
CA ARG A 317 14.63 11.18 28.84
C ARG A 317 15.57 11.10 30.03
N GLN A 318 15.72 12.19 30.80
CA GLN A 318 16.66 12.24 31.94
C GLN A 318 16.37 11.13 32.95
N ARG A 319 15.07 10.90 33.24
CA ARG A 319 14.64 9.83 34.14
C ARG A 319 15.02 8.45 33.62
N ILE A 320 14.62 8.12 32.38
CA ILE A 320 14.91 6.79 31.82
C ILE A 320 16.41 6.54 31.69
N VAL A 321 17.20 7.54 31.26
CA VAL A 321 18.65 7.40 31.12
C VAL A 321 19.30 7.10 32.48
N ARG A 322 18.89 7.78 33.55
CA ARG A 322 19.37 7.53 34.91
C ARG A 322 18.96 6.13 35.42
N GLU A 323 17.75 5.69 35.14
CA GLU A 323 17.26 4.36 35.55
C GLU A 323 18.01 3.24 34.80
N LEU A 324 18.26 3.42 33.50
CA LEU A 324 19.05 2.50 32.68
C LEU A 324 20.52 2.40 33.12
N SER A 325 21.12 3.50 33.62
CA SER A 325 22.51 3.46 34.11
C SER A 325 22.66 2.77 35.46
N GLN A 326 21.60 2.78 36.29
CA GLN A 326 21.57 2.10 37.59
C GLN A 326 21.28 0.59 37.49
N THR A 327 20.76 0.13 36.35
CA THR A 327 20.34 -1.27 36.13
C THR A 327 21.39 -2.08 35.35
N SER A 328 22.55 -1.51 35.04
CA SER A 328 23.68 -2.23 34.44
C SER A 328 24.51 -2.90 35.56
N PRO A 329 24.74 -4.22 35.55
CA PRO A 329 25.61 -4.87 36.52
C PRO A 329 27.08 -4.44 36.38
#